data_AF-A0A2D4N655-F1
#
_entry.id   AF-A0A2D4N655-F1
#
_cell.length_a   1.000
_cell.length_b   1.000
_cell.length_c   1.000
_cell.angle_alpha   90.00
_cell.angle_beta   90.00
_cell.angle_gamma   90.00
#
_symmetry.space_group_name_H-M   'P 1'
#
loop_
_entity.id
_entity.type
_entity.pdbx_description
1 polymer ?
#
loop_
_entity_poly.entity_id
_entity_poly.type
_entity_poly.pdbx_seq_one_letter_code
_entity_poly.pdbx_strand_id
1 'polypeptide(L)'
;NNANNNASSGPWRGLRSPSLSAAASHSKLSYLERVLLEIVESERMYVQDLRSIIENYLGKIIDTQELLLRPEQVSALFGNIEDIYELNSELLQELDSCHNDPVAVAQCF
;
A
#
# COMPACT_ATOMS: atom_id res chain seq x y z
N ASN A 1 19.53 48.87 -3.79
CA ASN A 1 18.32 48.06 -3.54
C ASN A 1 18.58 46.62 -3.95
N ASN A 2 18.75 45.78 -2.93
CA ASN A 2 18.95 44.34 -2.95
C ASN A 2 17.59 43.63 -3.01
N ALA A 3 17.49 42.56 -3.81
CA ALA A 3 16.64 41.40 -3.52
C ALA A 3 17.12 40.17 -4.30
N ASN A 4 18.05 39.45 -3.68
CA ASN A 4 18.35 38.03 -3.84
C ASN A 4 17.08 37.17 -3.61
N ASN A 5 16.71 36.31 -4.57
CA ASN A 5 15.74 35.23 -4.36
C ASN A 5 16.40 33.87 -4.64
N ASN A 6 17.10 33.38 -3.62
CA ASN A 6 17.44 31.99 -3.41
C ASN A 6 16.16 31.15 -3.29
N ALA A 7 15.82 30.40 -4.34
CA ALA A 7 14.84 29.33 -4.24
C ALA A 7 15.55 28.07 -3.73
N SER A 8 15.52 27.89 -2.41
CA SER A 8 16.00 26.70 -1.72
C SER A 8 15.36 25.44 -2.30
N SER A 9 16.21 24.54 -2.77
CA SER A 9 15.90 23.18 -3.20
C SER A 9 15.22 22.39 -2.09
N GLY A 10 13.89 22.24 -2.16
CA GLY A 10 13.15 21.31 -1.30
C GLY A 10 13.44 19.84 -1.67
N PRO A 11 13.37 18.88 -0.74
CA PRO A 11 13.89 17.52 -0.94
C PRO A 11 12.95 16.58 -1.71
N TRP A 12 11.83 17.07 -2.27
CA TRP A 12 10.79 16.24 -2.87
C TRP A 12 11.13 15.74 -4.29
N ARG A 13 12.42 15.69 -4.68
CA ARG A 13 12.89 14.89 -5.82
C ARG A 13 13.14 13.47 -5.34
N GLY A 14 12.09 12.71 -5.02
CA GLY A 14 12.29 11.40 -4.40
C GLY A 14 11.18 10.38 -4.57
N LEU A 15 9.98 10.75 -5.04
CA LEU A 15 9.01 9.75 -5.50
C LEU A 15 9.42 9.31 -6.90
N ARG A 16 10.51 8.53 -6.96
CA ARG A 16 10.85 7.71 -8.10
C ARG A 16 9.73 6.68 -8.19
N SER A 17 8.78 6.92 -9.11
CA SER A 17 7.95 5.84 -9.63
C SER A 17 8.86 4.64 -9.88
N PRO A 18 8.57 3.43 -9.36
CA PRO A 18 9.32 2.26 -9.78
C PRO A 18 9.24 2.22 -11.31
N SER A 19 10.37 2.41 -11.97
CA SER A 19 10.43 2.18 -13.40
C SER A 19 10.10 0.71 -13.60
N LEU A 20 9.03 0.41 -14.34
CA LEU A 20 8.64 -0.90 -14.86
C LEU A 20 9.71 -1.43 -15.84
N SER A 21 10.95 -1.54 -15.37
CA SER A 21 12.11 -2.00 -16.12
C SER A 21 12.65 -3.30 -15.53
N ALA A 22 11.76 -4.16 -15.04
CA ALA A 22 12.02 -5.59 -15.03
C ALA A 22 11.42 -6.14 -16.33
N ALA A 23 12.27 -6.22 -17.35
CA ALA A 23 11.97 -6.81 -18.64
C ALA A 23 11.63 -8.30 -18.46
N ALA A 24 10.35 -8.61 -18.24
CA ALA A 24 9.78 -9.90 -18.56
C ALA A 24 9.04 -9.74 -19.88
N SER A 25 9.36 -10.61 -20.83
CA SER A 25 8.72 -10.72 -22.14
C SER A 25 7.20 -10.77 -22.03
N HIS A 26 6.55 -9.62 -22.15
CA HIS A 26 5.10 -9.56 -22.37
C HIS A 26 4.82 -10.10 -23.78
N SER A 27 4.63 -11.41 -23.89
CA SER A 27 3.56 -11.92 -24.74
C SER A 27 2.35 -10.99 -24.55
N LYS A 28 1.71 -10.53 -25.64
CA LYS A 28 0.61 -9.55 -25.54
C LYS A 28 -0.48 -10.09 -24.62
N LEU A 29 -0.43 -9.70 -23.35
CA LEU A 29 -1.49 -9.95 -22.37
C LEU A 29 -2.74 -9.28 -22.90
N SER A 30 -3.85 -10.02 -22.86
CA SER A 30 -5.18 -9.52 -23.11
C SER A 30 -5.52 -8.40 -22.13
N TYR A 31 -6.54 -7.60 -22.48
CA TYR A 31 -7.02 -6.55 -21.58
C TYR A 31 -7.43 -7.11 -20.22
N LEU A 32 -8.12 -8.25 -20.21
CA LEU A 32 -8.60 -8.88 -18.99
C LEU A 32 -7.44 -9.35 -18.10
N GLU A 33 -6.44 -10.01 -18.68
CA GLU A 33 -5.24 -10.42 -17.92
C GLU A 33 -4.50 -9.22 -17.30
N ARG A 34 -4.46 -8.07 -18.00
CA ARG A 34 -3.85 -6.85 -17.42
C ARG A 34 -4.65 -6.31 -16.24
N VAL A 35 -5.98 -6.30 -16.35
CA VAL A 35 -6.85 -5.84 -15.27
C VAL A 35 -6.71 -6.75 -14.06
N LEU A 36 -6.69 -8.08 -14.24
CA LEU A 36 -6.53 -9.02 -13.13
C LEU A 36 -5.16 -8.87 -12.47
N LEU A 37 -4.10 -8.73 -13.25
CA LEU A 37 -2.76 -8.46 -12.72
C LEU A 37 -2.71 -7.14 -11.95
N GLU A 38 -3.31 -6.08 -12.47
CA GLU A 38 -3.37 -4.77 -11.82
C GLU A 38 -4.10 -4.84 -10.47
N ILE A 39 -5.21 -5.59 -10.39
CA ILE A 39 -5.93 -5.83 -9.14
C ILE A 39 -4.99 -6.49 -8.12
N VAL A 40 -4.37 -7.61 -8.47
CA VAL A 40 -3.48 -8.37 -7.56
C VAL A 40 -2.28 -7.52 -7.12
N GLU A 41 -1.66 -6.79 -8.05
CA GLU A 41 -0.53 -5.92 -7.76
C GLU A 41 -0.92 -4.75 -6.84
N SER A 42 -2.07 -4.12 -7.10
CA SER A 42 -2.59 -3.04 -6.26
C SER A 42 -2.96 -3.53 -4.87
N GLU A 43 -3.53 -4.73 -4.75
CA GLU A 43 -3.93 -5.32 -3.47
C GLU A 43 -2.69 -5.68 -2.64
N ARG A 44 -1.66 -6.25 -3.27
CA ARG A 44 -0.38 -6.52 -2.63
C ARG A 44 0.25 -5.25 -2.06
N MET A 45 0.21 -4.16 -2.83
CA MET A 45 0.73 -2.87 -2.38
C MET A 45 -0.11 -2.30 -1.24
N TYR A 46 -1.43 -2.43 -1.31
CA TYR A 46 -2.33 -2.00 -0.24
C TYR A 46 -2.08 -2.72 1.09
N VAL A 47 -1.98 -4.06 1.07
CA VAL A 47 -1.64 -4.88 2.25
C VAL A 47 -0.28 -4.51 2.82
N GLN A 48 0.71 -4.25 1.97
CA GLN A 48 2.04 -3.79 2.40
C GLN A 48 1.98 -2.42 3.09
N ASP A 49 1.21 -1.49 2.56
CA ASP A 49 1.04 -0.16 3.14
C ASP A 49 0.30 -0.22 4.48
N LEU A 50 -0.75 -1.04 4.60
CA LEU A 50 -1.45 -1.29 5.87
C LEU A 50 -0.50 -1.83 6.93
N ARG A 51 0.31 -2.85 6.59
CA ARG A 51 1.33 -3.39 7.48
C ARG A 51 2.31 -2.32 7.94
N SER A 52 2.77 -1.46 7.02
CA SER A 52 3.66 -0.35 7.35
C SER A 52 3.02 0.63 8.33
N ILE A 53 1.73 0.95 8.17
CA ILE A 53 1.00 1.80 9.13
C ILE A 53 0.94 1.14 10.51
N ILE A 54 0.60 -0.16 10.57
CA ILE A 54 0.49 -0.92 11.81
C ILE A 54 1.85 -1.01 12.52
N GLU A 55 2.89 -1.45 11.83
CA GLU A 55 4.20 -1.69 12.46
C GLU A 55 4.94 -0.38 12.75
N ASN A 56 4.92 0.59 11.82
CA ASN A 56 5.80 1.75 11.90
C ASN A 56 5.16 2.95 12.60
N TYR A 57 3.83 2.97 12.74
CA TYR A 57 3.11 4.03 13.44
C TYR A 57 2.36 3.49 14.66
N LEU A 58 1.39 2.59 14.49
CA LEU A 58 0.59 2.09 15.60
C LEU A 58 1.46 1.38 16.65
N GLY A 59 2.28 0.41 16.24
CA GLY A 59 3.20 -0.32 17.11
C GLY A 59 4.15 0.62 17.84
N LYS A 60 4.76 1.57 17.12
CA LYS A 60 5.64 2.57 17.74
C LYS A 60 4.93 3.48 18.74
N ILE A 61 3.68 3.86 18.48
CA ILE A 61 2.89 4.70 19.40
C ILE A 61 2.56 3.94 20.68
N ILE A 62 2.24 2.65 20.56
CA ILE A 62 1.97 1.79 21.72
C ILE A 62 3.26 1.54 22.53
N ASP A 63 4.38 1.28 21.85
CA ASP A 63 5.67 0.99 22.49
C ASP A 63 6.30 2.24 23.12
N THR A 64 6.06 3.41 22.53
CA THR A 64 6.64 4.68 22.98
C THR A 64 5.70 5.40 23.94
N GLN A 65 5.89 5.19 25.24
CA GLN A 65 5.15 5.92 26.30
C GLN A 65 5.33 7.45 26.28
N GLU A 66 6.22 8.01 25.47
CA GLU A 66 6.39 9.46 25.32
C GLU A 66 5.26 10.14 24.51
N LEU A 67 4.50 9.38 23.72
CA LEU A 67 3.38 9.94 22.97
C LEU A 67 2.16 10.01 23.89
N LEU A 68 1.79 11.24 24.28
CA LEU A 68 0.64 11.58 25.14
C LEU A 68 -0.73 11.32 24.48
N LEU A 69 -0.86 10.28 23.65
CA LEU A 69 -2.12 9.88 23.06
C LEU A 69 -2.85 8.95 24.02
N ARG A 70 -4.07 9.32 24.40
CA ARG A 70 -4.93 8.40 25.13
C ARG A 70 -5.42 7.28 24.22
N PRO A 71 -5.76 6.10 24.77
CA PRO A 71 -6.27 4.96 23.98
C PRO A 71 -7.43 5.34 23.04
N GLU A 72 -8.32 6.24 23.45
CA GLU A 72 -9.44 6.68 22.62
C GLU A 72 -8.99 7.48 21.39
N GLN A 73 -7.88 8.23 21.50
CA GLN A 73 -7.31 8.98 20.38
C GLN A 73 -6.59 8.05 19.40
N VAL A 74 -5.93 7.01 19.92
CA VAL A 74 -5.30 5.97 19.09
C VAL A 74 -6.38 5.21 18.32
N SER A 75 -7.45 4.77 19.01
CA SER A 75 -8.60 4.11 18.37
C SER A 75 -9.30 5.02 17.36
N ALA A 76 -9.46 6.32 17.62
CA ALA A 76 -10.05 7.23 16.65
C ALA A 76 -9.14 7.49 15.43
N LEU A 77 -7.81 7.40 15.58
CA LEU A 77 -6.84 7.64 14.50
C LEU A 77 -6.70 6.42 13.59
N PHE A 78 -6.63 5.23 14.17
CA PHE A 78 -6.39 3.99 13.43
C PHE A 78 -7.66 3.19 13.15
N GLY A 79 -8.74 3.41 13.91
CA GLY A 79 -9.99 2.68 13.73
C GLY A 79 -9.79 1.17 13.85
N ASN A 80 -10.39 0.44 12.92
CA ASN A 80 -10.29 -1.01 12.78
C ASN A 80 -9.22 -1.43 11.74
N ILE A 81 -8.09 -0.70 11.66
CA ILE A 81 -7.05 -0.95 10.64
C ILE A 81 -6.45 -2.36 10.69
N GLU A 82 -6.35 -2.97 11.88
CA GLU A 82 -5.83 -4.34 12.03
C GLU A 82 -6.80 -5.36 11.43
N ASP A 83 -8.10 -5.22 11.68
CA ASP A 83 -9.14 -6.07 11.07
C ASP A 83 -9.16 -5.92 9.54
N ILE A 84 -8.99 -4.69 9.04
CA ILE A 84 -8.89 -4.41 7.60
C ILE A 84 -7.64 -5.10 7.03
N TYR A 85 -6.49 -4.98 7.70
CA TYR A 85 -5.25 -5.64 7.26
C TYR A 85 -5.38 -7.16 7.22
N GLU A 86 -6.00 -7.78 8.23
CA GLU A 86 -6.25 -9.21 8.27
C GLU A 86 -7.13 -9.66 7.10
N LEU A 87 -8.30 -9.04 6.93
CA LEU A 87 -9.23 -9.37 5.85
C LEU A 87 -8.60 -9.20 4.46
N ASN A 88 -7.88 -8.11 4.22
CA ASN A 88 -7.25 -7.87 2.91
C ASN A 88 -6.04 -8.78 2.69
N SER A 89 -5.35 -9.23 3.75
CA SER A 89 -4.30 -10.24 3.63
C SER A 89 -4.86 -11.59 3.23
N GLU A 90 -6.02 -11.99 3.78
CA GLU A 90 -6.75 -13.19 3.37
C GLU A 90 -7.21 -13.09 1.90
N LEU A 91 -7.84 -11.97 1.53
CA LEU A 91 -8.25 -11.70 0.16
C LEU A 91 -7.06 -11.78 -0.82
N LEU A 92 -5.92 -11.18 -0.49
CA LEU A 92 -4.72 -11.24 -1.31
C LEU A 92 -4.23 -12.68 -1.50
N GLN A 93 -4.30 -13.51 -0.45
CA GLN A 93 -3.93 -14.91 -0.54
C GLN A 93 -4.88 -15.70 -1.48
N GLU A 94 -6.18 -15.40 -1.43
CA GLU A 94 -7.15 -15.99 -2.37
C GLU A 94 -6.89 -15.54 -3.81
N LEU A 95 -6.66 -14.24 -4.02
CA LEU A 95 -6.35 -13.66 -5.34
C LEU A 95 -5.06 -14.25 -5.94
N ASP A 96 -4.00 -14.43 -5.14
CA ASP A 96 -2.76 -15.09 -5.57
C ASP A 96 -3.03 -16.57 -5.98
N SER A 97 -4.05 -17.20 -5.40
CA SER A 97 -4.45 -18.58 -5.71
C SER A 97 -5.34 -18.69 -6.96
N CYS A 98 -5.86 -17.59 -7.50
CA CYS A 98 -6.74 -17.58 -8.68
C CYS A 98 -6.02 -17.73 -10.03
N HIS A 99 -4.68 -17.65 -10.08
CA HIS A 99 -3.89 -17.81 -11.32
C HIS A 99 -4.32 -16.88 -12.48
N ASN A 100 -4.83 -15.67 -12.19
CA ASN A 100 -5.40 -14.74 -13.17
C ASN A 100 -6.62 -15.30 -13.94
N ASP A 101 -7.38 -16.23 -13.35
CA ASP A 101 -8.67 -16.63 -13.87
C ASP A 101 -9.77 -15.64 -13.45
N PRO A 102 -10.49 -15.02 -14.40
CA PRO A 102 -11.49 -13.99 -14.09
C PRO A 102 -12.68 -14.53 -13.30
N VAL A 103 -13.03 -15.81 -13.44
CA VAL A 103 -14.15 -16.41 -12.72
C VAL A 103 -13.76 -16.69 -11.28
N ALA A 104 -12.55 -17.22 -11.05
CA ALA A 104 -11.99 -17.43 -9.72
C ALA A 104 -11.82 -16.11 -8.96
N VAL A 105 -11.25 -15.08 -9.60
CA VAL A 105 -11.12 -13.74 -8.97
C VAL A 105 -12.48 -13.17 -8.58
N ALA A 106 -13.52 -13.38 -9.40
CA ALA A 106 -14.87 -12.93 -9.07
C ALA A 106 -15.51 -13.69 -7.89
N GLN A 107 -15.00 -14.86 -7.50
CA GLN A 107 -15.50 -15.63 -6.34
C GLN A 107 -14.85 -15.22 -5.02
N CYS A 108 -13.73 -14.49 -5.05
CA CYS A 108 -13.10 -13.95 -3.85
C CYS A 108 -13.86 -12.76 -3.24
N PHE A 109 -14.85 -12.21 -3.97
CA PHE A 109 -15.67 -11.06 -3.57
C PHE A 109 -17.15 -11.47 -3.42
#